data_AF-A0AAU3VIB1-F1
#
_entry.id   AF-A0AAU3VIB1-F1
#
_cell.length_a   1.000
_cell.length_b   1.000
_cell.length_c   1.000
_cell.angle_alpha   90.00
_cell.angle_beta   90.00
_cell.angle_gamma   90.00
#
_symmetry.space_group_name_H-M   'P 1'
#
loop_
_entity.id
_entity.type
_entity.pdbx_description
1 polymer ?
#
loop_
_entity_poly.entity_id
_entity_poly.type
_entity_poly.pdbx_seq_one_letter_code
_entity_poly.pdbx_strand_id
1 'polypeptide(L)'
;MLLFHFTRPGLWPLILADAEIRATWPEELDDVPELARTVHLTADPSPGSLPGAFRDRTVRFTVEVPAPEAQRWHAWAGTKLPAGSAEALAASRFDGRPDEWFVLERAIPSAEWVSVIDLGVMTPLWPRL
;
A
#
# COMPACT_ATOMS: atom_id res chain seq x y z
N MET A 1 14.30 -4.23 2.32
CA MET A 1 13.55 -3.93 3.56
C MET A 1 12.20 -4.61 3.46
N LEU A 2 11.68 -5.13 4.58
CA LEU A 2 10.38 -5.81 4.62
C LEU A 2 9.29 -4.80 4.93
N LEU A 3 8.26 -4.76 4.09
CA LEU A 3 7.09 -3.89 4.23
C LEU A 3 5.81 -4.67 3.90
N PHE A 4 4.67 -4.08 4.24
CA PHE A 4 3.36 -4.72 4.09
C PHE A 4 2.43 -3.90 3.21
N HIS A 5 1.74 -4.58 2.30
CA HIS A 5 0.64 -4.03 1.52
C HIS A 5 -0.66 -4.74 1.91
N PHE A 6 -1.75 -3.98 2.02
CA PHE A 6 -3.07 -4.51 2.35
C PHE A 6 -4.07 -4.27 1.23
N THR A 7 -4.81 -5.31 0.88
CA THR A 7 -5.86 -5.26 -0.13
C THR A 7 -7.10 -6.04 0.32
N ARG A 8 -8.18 -5.90 -0.43
CA ARG A 8 -9.43 -6.64 -0.21
C ARG A 8 -9.30 -8.07 -0.75
N PRO A 9 -9.93 -9.07 -0.12
CA PRO A 9 -10.00 -10.43 -0.66
C PRO A 9 -10.46 -10.49 -2.12
N GLY A 10 -11.46 -9.68 -2.49
CA GLY A 10 -11.97 -9.64 -3.86
C GLY A 10 -10.97 -9.16 -4.92
N LEU A 11 -9.89 -8.47 -4.53
CA LEU A 11 -8.85 -8.00 -5.46
C LEU A 11 -7.70 -8.99 -5.60
N TRP A 12 -7.59 -9.99 -4.72
CA TRP A 12 -6.52 -10.99 -4.79
C TRP A 12 -6.45 -11.72 -6.14
N PRO A 13 -7.55 -12.25 -6.71
CA PRO A 13 -7.48 -12.96 -7.99
C PRO A 13 -6.92 -12.11 -9.13
N LEU A 14 -7.23 -10.81 -9.15
CA LEU A 14 -6.73 -9.88 -10.14
C LEU A 14 -5.24 -9.60 -9.95
N ILE A 15 -4.81 -9.29 -8.73
CA ILE A 15 -3.40 -9.04 -8.41
C ILE A 15 -2.54 -10.27 -8.71
N LEU A 16 -3.05 -11.47 -8.41
CA LEU A 16 -2.38 -12.72 -8.72
C LEU A 16 -2.25 -12.93 -10.24
N ALA A 17 -3.29 -12.62 -11.02
CA ALA A 17 -3.28 -12.76 -12.47
C ALA A 17 -2.31 -11.78 -13.14
N ASP A 18 -2.24 -10.55 -12.64
CA ASP A 18 -1.32 -9.51 -13.12
C ASP A 18 0.12 -9.73 -12.64
N ALA A 19 0.30 -10.56 -11.60
CA ALA A 19 1.58 -10.85 -10.96
C ALA A 19 2.32 -9.60 -10.45
N GLU A 20 1.59 -8.54 -10.10
CA GLU A 20 2.12 -7.28 -9.58
C GLU A 20 1.10 -6.55 -8.69
N ILE A 21 1.60 -5.80 -7.71
CA ILE A 21 0.82 -4.80 -6.98
C ILE A 21 1.03 -3.46 -7.67
N ARG A 22 -0.04 -2.84 -8.18
CA ARG A 22 0.02 -1.49 -8.79
C ARG A 22 -0.95 -0.54 -8.13
N ALA A 23 -0.70 0.76 -8.31
CA ALA A 23 -1.59 1.80 -7.86
C ALA A 23 -2.92 1.75 -8.64
N THR A 24 -4.03 1.79 -7.93
CA THR A 24 -5.40 1.77 -8.51
C THR A 24 -6.25 2.87 -7.89
N TRP A 25 -5.71 4.09 -7.80
CA TRP A 25 -6.51 5.22 -7.33
C TRP A 25 -7.60 5.54 -8.35
N PRO A 26 -8.82 5.92 -7.91
CA PRO A 26 -9.86 6.36 -8.83
C PRO A 26 -9.36 7.55 -9.65
N GLU A 27 -9.63 7.55 -10.96
CA GLU A 27 -9.31 8.64 -11.89
C GLU A 27 -10.03 9.96 -11.54
N GLU A 28 -11.01 9.91 -10.64
CA GLU A 28 -11.82 11.05 -10.17
C GLU A 28 -11.07 12.04 -9.25
N LEU A 29 -9.82 11.74 -8.89
CA LEU A 29 -8.94 12.70 -8.19
C LEU A 29 -8.26 13.58 -9.24
N ASP A 30 -9.01 14.54 -9.78
CA ASP A 30 -8.61 15.45 -10.88
C ASP A 30 -7.25 16.17 -10.65
N ASP A 31 -6.74 16.21 -9.41
CA ASP A 31 -5.59 17.05 -9.04
C ASP A 31 -4.35 16.32 -8.47
N VAL A 32 -4.30 14.97 -8.43
CA VAL A 32 -3.07 14.30 -7.94
C VAL A 32 -2.59 13.11 -8.79
N PRO A 33 -2.07 13.37 -10.00
CA PRO A 33 -1.48 12.34 -10.87
C PRO A 33 -0.37 11.51 -10.20
N GLU A 34 0.38 12.12 -9.29
CA GLU A 34 1.50 11.47 -8.60
C GLU A 34 1.03 10.39 -7.62
N LEU A 35 -0.04 10.62 -6.86
CA LEU A 35 -0.61 9.60 -5.96
C LEU A 35 -1.14 8.41 -6.75
N ALA A 36 -1.76 8.67 -7.90
CA ALA A 36 -2.32 7.63 -8.76
C ALA A 36 -1.27 6.63 -9.29
N ARG A 37 0.02 6.94 -9.16
CA ARG A 37 1.14 6.10 -9.60
C ARG A 37 1.88 5.41 -8.45
N THR A 38 1.41 5.57 -7.22
CA THR A 38 2.13 5.10 -6.03
C THR A 38 1.48 3.92 -5.31
N VAL A 39 2.31 2.92 -5.02
CA VAL A 39 1.93 1.82 -4.11
C VAL A 39 2.25 2.26 -2.68
N HIS A 40 1.24 2.18 -1.82
CA HIS A 40 1.36 2.50 -0.42
C HIS A 40 1.63 1.23 0.40
N LEU A 41 2.63 1.33 1.27
CA LEU A 41 3.08 0.26 2.15
C LEU A 41 3.18 0.76 3.60
N THR A 42 3.19 -0.16 4.55
CA THR A 42 3.44 0.13 5.97
C THR A 42 4.51 -0.79 6.53
N ALA A 43 5.20 -0.35 7.58
CA ALA A 43 6.07 -1.23 8.37
C ALA A 43 5.31 -2.05 9.42
N ASP A 44 4.04 -1.74 9.68
CA ASP A 44 3.21 -2.46 10.65
C ASP A 44 2.49 -3.65 9.97
N PRO A 45 2.74 -4.90 10.39
CA PRO A 45 2.06 -6.07 9.85
C PRO A 45 0.61 -6.22 10.31
N SER A 46 0.15 -5.41 11.27
CA SER A 46 -1.17 -5.52 11.88
C SER A 46 -2.25 -4.86 11.02
N PRO A 47 -3.35 -5.55 10.69
CA PRO A 47 -4.49 -4.91 10.03
C PRO A 47 -5.16 -3.86 10.93
N GLY A 48 -4.98 -3.93 12.25
CA GLY A 48 -5.46 -2.91 13.19
C GLY A 48 -4.75 -1.57 13.06
N SER A 49 -3.58 -1.54 12.40
CA SER A 49 -2.86 -0.32 12.07
C SER A 49 -3.49 0.44 10.90
N LEU A 50 -4.36 -0.23 10.11
CA LEU A 50 -4.99 0.39 8.96
C LEU A 50 -5.98 1.50 9.40
N PRO A 51 -6.00 2.62 8.66
CA PRO A 51 -6.99 3.65 8.81
C PRO A 51 -8.41 3.09 8.78
N GLY A 52 -9.35 3.73 9.49
CA GLY A 52 -10.72 3.23 9.66
C GLY A 52 -11.40 2.80 8.36
N ALA A 53 -11.22 3.59 7.29
CA ALA A 53 -11.78 3.34 5.96
C ALA A 53 -11.18 2.13 5.21
N PHE A 54 -10.10 1.54 5.72
CA PHE A 54 -9.34 0.47 5.09
C PHE A 54 -9.31 -0.84 5.91
N ARG A 55 -10.06 -0.91 7.01
CA ARG A 55 -10.12 -2.10 7.88
C ARG A 55 -10.75 -3.32 7.20
N ASP A 56 -11.42 -3.16 6.07
CA ASP A 56 -11.94 -4.22 5.22
C ASP A 56 -10.85 -4.93 4.39
N ARG A 57 -9.61 -4.43 4.40
CA ARG A 57 -8.47 -5.00 3.68
C ARG A 57 -7.77 -6.07 4.52
N THR A 58 -8.21 -7.32 4.37
CA THR A 58 -7.68 -8.45 5.16
C THR A 58 -6.56 -9.23 4.46
N VAL A 59 -6.36 -9.04 3.15
CA VAL A 59 -5.25 -9.69 2.44
C VAL A 59 -3.99 -8.87 2.62
N ARG A 60 -3.01 -9.45 3.31
CA ARG A 60 -1.70 -8.85 3.56
C ARG A 60 -0.65 -9.50 2.68
N PHE A 61 0.02 -8.67 1.89
CA PHE A 61 1.28 -9.00 1.24
C PHE A 61 2.42 -8.60 2.16
N THR A 62 3.40 -9.49 2.32
CA THR A 62 4.73 -9.14 2.79
C THR A 62 5.62 -9.01 1.57
N VAL A 63 6.29 -7.88 1.42
CA VAL A 63 7.15 -7.59 0.26
C VAL A 63 8.55 -7.21 0.72
N GLU A 64 9.55 -7.60 -0.06
CA GLU A 64 10.93 -7.15 0.12
C GLU A 64 11.28 -6.12 -0.96
N VAL A 65 11.48 -4.87 -0.55
CA VAL A 65 11.78 -3.75 -1.46
C VAL A 65 13.15 -3.15 -1.17
N PRO A 66 13.90 -2.69 -2.19
CA PRO A 66 15.16 -1.98 -1.98
C PRO A 66 14.94 -0.71 -1.14
N ALA A 67 15.75 -0.51 -0.09
CA ALA A 67 15.59 0.62 0.81
C ALA A 67 15.63 2.01 0.12
N PRO A 68 16.45 2.24 -0.92
CA PRO A 68 16.45 3.51 -1.65
C PRO A 68 15.14 3.83 -2.39
N GLU A 69 14.34 2.81 -2.70
CA GLU A 69 13.09 2.98 -3.47
C GLU A 69 11.87 3.21 -2.57
N ALA A 70 11.95 2.77 -1.32
CA ALA A 70 10.88 2.94 -0.34
C ALA A 70 11.02 4.28 0.39
N GLN A 71 10.27 5.29 -0.06
CA GLN A 71 10.29 6.62 0.53
C GLN A 71 9.27 6.71 1.67
N ARG A 72 9.62 7.39 2.76
CA ARG A 72 8.64 7.74 3.82
C ARG A 72 7.56 8.63 3.22
N TRP A 73 6.30 8.34 3.54
CA TRP A 73 5.17 9.05 2.94
C TRP A 73 5.25 10.56 3.15
N HIS A 74 5.59 11.05 4.35
CA HIS A 74 5.67 12.50 4.61
C HIS A 74 6.76 13.19 3.76
N ALA A 75 7.90 12.52 3.57
CA ALA A 75 9.04 13.08 2.84
C ALA A 75 8.73 13.12 1.33
N TRP A 76 8.12 12.04 0.83
CA TRP A 76 7.59 11.99 -0.53
C TRP A 76 6.50 13.06 -0.73
N ALA A 77 5.52 13.14 0.16
CA ALA A 77 4.39 14.05 0.06
C ALA A 77 4.82 15.52 0.07
N GLY A 78 5.77 15.89 0.93
CA GLY A 78 6.30 17.26 0.99
C GLY A 78 7.05 17.71 -0.27
N THR A 79 7.44 16.77 -1.14
CA THR A 79 8.14 17.08 -2.40
C THR A 79 7.28 16.89 -3.64
N LYS A 80 6.28 15.99 -3.59
CA LYS A 80 5.46 15.60 -4.74
C LYS A 80 4.04 16.17 -4.71
N LEU A 81 3.52 16.57 -3.55
CA LEU A 81 2.15 17.06 -3.42
C LEU A 81 2.08 18.59 -3.31
N PRO A 82 0.99 19.21 -3.80
CA PRO A 82 0.72 20.61 -3.53
C PRO A 82 0.68 20.92 -2.02
N ALA A 83 1.02 22.15 -1.66
CA ALA A 83 0.92 22.63 -0.29
C ALA A 83 -0.51 22.47 0.24
N GLY A 84 -0.67 21.95 1.47
CA GLY A 84 -1.96 21.66 2.09
C GLY A 84 -2.60 20.32 1.70
N SER A 85 -2.28 19.75 0.53
CA SER A 85 -2.79 18.43 0.13
C SER A 85 -2.22 17.31 1.00
N ALA A 86 -0.94 17.40 1.37
CA ALA A 86 -0.30 16.44 2.27
C ALA A 86 -0.99 16.41 3.64
N GLU A 87 -1.29 17.57 4.23
CA GLU A 87 -1.97 17.63 5.53
C GLU A 87 -3.39 17.07 5.46
N ALA A 88 -4.15 17.43 4.42
CA ALA A 88 -5.50 16.91 4.20
C ALA A 88 -5.54 15.38 4.02
N LEU A 89 -4.58 14.82 3.28
CA LEU A 89 -4.47 13.37 3.08
C LEU A 89 -3.99 12.65 4.34
N ALA A 90 -3.02 13.21 5.07
CA ALA A 90 -2.58 12.66 6.36
C ALA A 90 -3.75 12.51 7.34
N ALA A 91 -4.60 13.53 7.42
CA ALA A 91 -5.78 13.51 8.29
C ALA A 91 -6.86 12.53 7.83
N SER A 92 -7.15 12.46 6.53
CA SER A 92 -8.30 11.72 6.00
C SER A 92 -8.01 10.27 5.58
N ARG A 93 -6.78 9.97 5.18
CA ARG A 93 -6.38 8.67 4.60
C ARG A 93 -5.42 7.88 5.46
N PHE A 94 -4.78 8.50 6.45
CA PHE A 94 -3.77 7.86 7.29
C PHE A 94 -4.11 7.92 8.79
N ASP A 95 -5.33 8.32 9.16
CA ASP A 95 -5.76 8.55 10.56
C ASP A 95 -4.72 9.37 11.36
N GLY A 96 -4.07 10.35 10.73
CA GLY A 96 -3.05 11.18 11.35
C GLY A 96 -1.71 10.50 11.65
N ARG A 97 -1.44 9.30 11.11
CA ARG A 97 -0.18 8.55 11.31
C ARG A 97 0.61 8.36 10.01
N PRO A 98 0.95 9.43 9.27
CA PRO A 98 1.65 9.32 7.97
C PRO A 98 3.06 8.72 8.08
N ASP A 99 3.71 8.79 9.24
CA ASP A 99 5.09 8.31 9.43
C ASP A 99 5.25 6.79 9.39
N GLU A 100 4.15 6.07 9.61
CA GLU A 100 4.10 4.61 9.51
C GLU A 100 4.08 4.12 8.05
N TRP A 101 3.89 5.04 7.10
CA TRP A 101 3.66 4.73 5.69
C TRP A 101 4.87 5.01 4.81
N PHE A 102 4.95 4.19 3.77
CA PHE A 102 5.93 4.26 2.71
C PHE A 102 5.25 4.30 1.36
N VAL A 103 5.94 4.88 0.40
CA VAL A 103 5.52 5.04 -0.98
C VAL A 103 6.56 4.44 -1.91
N LEU A 104 6.11 3.64 -2.87
CA LEU A 104 6.87 3.25 -4.05
C LEU A 104 6.23 3.86 -5.29
N GLU A 105 7.04 4.46 -6.16
CA GLU A 105 6.62 5.08 -7.42
C GLU A 105 6.61 4.08 -8.61
N ARG A 106 6.52 2.78 -8.30
CA ARG A 106 6.45 1.69 -9.29
C ARG A 106 5.53 0.57 -8.78
N ALA A 107 5.12 -0.30 -9.69
CA ALA A 107 4.49 -1.56 -9.33
C ALA A 107 5.48 -2.50 -8.60
N ILE A 108 4.95 -3.39 -7.77
CA ILE A 108 5.70 -4.40 -7.03
C ILE A 108 5.45 -5.77 -7.67
N PRO A 109 6.38 -6.27 -8.50
CA PRO A 109 6.21 -7.56 -9.16
C PRO A 109 6.21 -8.71 -8.15
N SER A 110 5.63 -9.85 -8.52
CA SER A 110 5.54 -11.05 -7.69
C SER A 110 6.88 -11.63 -7.25
N ALA A 111 7.97 -11.32 -7.97
CA ALA A 111 9.33 -11.66 -7.57
C ALA A 111 9.79 -10.97 -6.27
N GLU A 112 9.15 -9.87 -5.88
CA GLU A 112 9.42 -9.15 -4.62
C GLU A 112 8.43 -9.55 -3.51
N TRP A 113 7.49 -10.45 -3.78
CA TRP A 113 6.58 -10.95 -2.76
C TRP A 113 7.29 -12.01 -1.91
N VAL A 114 7.10 -11.93 -0.60
CA VAL A 114 7.64 -12.89 0.38
C VAL A 114 6.53 -13.83 0.87
N SER A 115 5.33 -13.28 1.11
CA SER A 115 4.15 -14.08 1.46
C SER A 115 2.87 -13.29 1.21
N VAL A 116 1.77 -13.99 0.98
CA VAL A 116 0.42 -13.41 0.95
C VAL A 116 -0.50 -14.24 1.84
N ILE A 117 -1.18 -13.59 2.78
CA ILE A 117 -2.11 -14.22 3.72
C ILE A 117 -3.42 -13.44 3.73
N ASP A 118 -4.56 -14.14 3.68
CA ASP A 118 -5.85 -13.56 4.08
C ASP A 118 -6.02 -13.70 5.60
N LEU A 119 -5.91 -12.58 6.31
CA LEU A 119 -6.04 -12.52 7.77
C LEU A 119 -7.49 -12.65 8.24
N GLY A 120 -8.47 -12.46 7.34
CA GLY A 120 -9.89 -12.62 7.69
C GLY A 120 -10.26 -14.08 7.94
N VAL A 121 -9.59 -14.99 7.23
CA VAL A 121 -9.79 -16.46 7.34
C VAL A 121 -8.50 -17.19 7.72
N MET A 122 -7.45 -16.46 8.08
CA MET A 122 -6.12 -16.98 8.44
C MET A 122 -5.54 -17.99 7.45
N THR A 123 -5.72 -17.73 6.15
CA THR A 123 -5.32 -18.66 5.07
C THR A 123 -4.12 -18.12 4.28
N PRO A 124 -3.03 -18.89 4.13
CA PRO A 124 -1.96 -18.58 3.19
C PRO A 124 -2.46 -18.65 1.74
N LEU A 125 -2.22 -17.59 0.97
CA LEU A 125 -2.58 -17.49 -0.44
C LEU A 125 -1.38 -17.68 -1.38
N TRP A 126 -0.18 -17.32 -0.92
CA TRP A 126 1.06 -17.43 -1.70
C TRP A 126 2.31 -17.50 -0.79
N PRO A 127 3.37 -18.25 -1.16
CA PRO A 127 3.47 -19.12 -2.35
C PRO A 127 2.55 -20.33 -2.23
N ARG A 128 2.05 -20.84 -3.38
CA ARG A 128 1.29 -22.11 -3.38
C ARG A 128 2.26 -23.23 -3.01
N LEU A 129 1.95 -23.95 -1.93
CA LEU A 129 2.62 -25.20 -1.57
C LEU A 129 2.36 -26.29 -2.60
#